data_AF-A0A9P6JG22-F1
#
_entry.id   AF-A0A9P6JG22-F1
#
_cell.length_a   1.000
_cell.length_b   1.000
_cell.length_c   1.000
_cell.angle_alpha   90.00
_cell.angle_beta   90.00
_cell.angle_gamma   90.00
#
_symmetry.space_group_name_H-M   'P 1'
#
loop_
_entity.id
_entity.type
_entity.pdbx_description
1 polymer ?
#
loop_
_entity_poly.entity_id
_entity_poly.type
_entity_poly.pdbx_seq_one_letter_code
_entity_poly.pdbx_strand_id
1 'polypeptide(L)'
;MWWQTAVAAPLPHPPQPDTYKHFPYAVSGPVPPSLYHAGQVLNSCTQPKSYAISFDDGPGQLTDELLDYLDEQHLKVTFFMNGDNWSCIY
;
A
#
# COMPACT_ATOMS: atom_id res chain seq x y z
N MET A 1 23.33 37.46 1.38
CA MET A 1 21.89 37.42 1.03
C MET A 1 21.84 36.75 -0.33
N TRP A 2 21.56 35.47 -0.49
CA TRP A 2 20.48 34.66 0.07
C TRP A 2 20.96 33.20 0.25
N TRP A 3 20.64 32.58 1.38
CA TRP A 3 20.51 31.12 1.48
C TRP A 3 19.03 30.85 1.72
N GLN A 4 18.47 29.90 0.98
CA GLN A 4 17.36 29.08 1.46
C GLN A 4 17.24 27.84 0.56
N THR A 5 17.95 26.80 0.98
CA THR A 5 17.43 25.44 0.91
C THR A 5 16.19 25.39 1.82
N ALA A 6 15.01 25.22 1.25
CA ALA A 6 13.84 24.80 2.01
C ALA A 6 13.79 23.27 1.96
N VAL A 7 14.32 22.63 2.98
CA VAL A 7 13.97 21.24 3.30
C VAL A 7 12.65 21.36 4.07
N ALA A 8 11.55 20.86 3.51
CA ALA A 8 10.30 20.77 4.25
C ALA A 8 10.53 19.80 5.42
N ALA A 9 10.29 20.27 6.65
CA ALA A 9 10.36 19.41 7.83
C ALA A 9 9.18 18.42 7.81
N PRO A 10 9.37 17.14 8.19
CA PRO A 10 8.27 16.23 8.40
C PRO A 10 7.53 16.65 9.68
N LEU A 11 6.20 16.74 9.62
CA LEU A 11 5.39 16.81 10.82
C LEU A 11 5.13 15.39 11.34
N PRO A 12 5.45 15.08 12.60
CA PRO A 12 5.27 13.76 13.17
C PRO A 12 3.79 13.48 13.38
N HIS A 13 3.24 12.45 12.74
CA HIS A 13 1.99 11.88 13.21
C HIS A 13 2.30 10.87 14.33
N PRO A 14 1.73 11.02 15.53
CA PRO A 14 1.84 10.00 16.56
C PRO A 14 1.10 8.72 16.09
N PRO A 15 1.68 7.51 16.24
CA PRO A 15 0.97 6.29 15.93
C PRO A 15 -0.25 6.15 16.86
N GLN A 16 -1.45 6.12 16.27
CA GLN A 16 -2.71 5.88 16.98
C GLN A 16 -2.79 4.39 17.35
N PRO A 17 -3.03 4.03 18.63
CA PRO A 17 -2.96 2.64 19.12
C PRO A 17 -4.15 1.72 18.75
N ASP A 18 -4.96 2.06 17.75
CA ASP A 18 -6.25 1.41 17.46
C ASP A 18 -6.55 1.15 15.97
N THR A 19 -5.57 1.31 15.07
CA THR A 19 -5.80 1.26 13.61
C THR A 19 -5.97 -0.14 13.01
N TYR A 20 -5.77 -1.24 13.74
CA TYR A 20 -6.00 -2.58 13.18
C TYR A 20 -7.46 -2.90 12.84
N LYS A 21 -8.42 -2.03 13.20
CA LYS A 21 -9.86 -2.21 12.91
C LYS A 21 -10.43 -1.30 11.83
N HIS A 22 -9.64 -0.40 11.26
CA HIS A 22 -10.06 0.45 10.15
C HIS A 22 -8.85 0.71 9.26
N PHE A 23 -8.78 -0.01 8.13
CA PHE A 23 -7.87 0.37 7.05
C PHE A 23 -8.29 1.76 6.54
N PRO A 24 -7.49 2.82 6.73
CA PRO A 24 -7.90 4.19 6.40
C PRO A 24 -7.86 4.47 4.88
N TYR A 25 -7.48 3.48 4.07
CA TYR A 25 -7.35 3.63 2.63
C TYR A 25 -8.60 3.15 1.91
N ALA A 26 -9.30 4.07 1.26
CA ALA A 26 -10.38 3.72 0.35
C ALA A 26 -9.80 2.92 -0.82
N VAL A 27 -10.35 1.72 -1.06
CA VAL A 27 -10.10 0.94 -2.28
C VAL A 27 -10.64 1.76 -3.45
N SER A 28 -9.77 2.55 -4.08
CA SER A 28 -10.13 3.43 -5.20
C SER A 28 -9.41 2.96 -6.46
N GLY A 29 -10.19 2.43 -7.40
CA GLY A 29 -9.71 2.04 -8.71
C GLY A 29 -10.87 1.62 -9.61
N PRO A 30 -11.05 2.23 -10.80
CA PRO A 30 -11.97 1.73 -11.79
C PRO A 30 -11.40 0.44 -12.38
N VAL A 31 -11.92 -0.72 -11.96
CA VAL A 31 -11.71 -1.97 -12.71
C VAL A 31 -12.73 -1.98 -13.84
N PRO A 32 -12.34 -1.82 -15.13
CA PRO A 32 -13.28 -1.98 -16.22
C PRO A 32 -13.85 -3.41 -16.18
N PRO A 33 -15.19 -3.59 -16.04
CA PRO A 33 -15.80 -4.89 -15.79
C PRO A 33 -15.62 -5.92 -16.92
N SER A 34 -15.15 -5.50 -18.10
CA SER A 34 -15.16 -6.32 -19.32
C SER A 34 -13.85 -7.06 -19.62
N LEU A 35 -12.80 -6.90 -18.81
CA LEU A 35 -11.48 -7.52 -19.06
C LEU A 35 -11.10 -8.62 -18.05
N TYR A 36 -11.92 -8.84 -17.03
CA TYR A 36 -11.60 -9.71 -15.90
C TYR A 36 -12.76 -10.64 -15.59
N HIS A 37 -12.55 -11.94 -15.71
CA HIS A 37 -13.52 -12.95 -15.29
C HIS A 37 -13.15 -13.45 -13.88
N ALA A 38 -14.15 -13.79 -13.07
CA ALA A 38 -13.91 -14.40 -11.76
C ALA A 38 -13.06 -15.67 -11.91
N GLY A 39 -12.02 -15.80 -11.11
CA GLY A 39 -11.08 -16.93 -11.16
C GLY A 39 -10.00 -16.83 -12.26
N GLN A 40 -9.98 -15.75 -13.05
CA GLN A 40 -8.90 -15.49 -14.00
C GLN A 40 -7.62 -15.09 -13.27
N VAL A 41 -6.51 -15.74 -13.61
CA VAL A 41 -5.18 -15.34 -13.12
C VAL A 41 -4.72 -14.10 -13.90
N LEU A 42 -4.31 -13.06 -13.15
CA LEU A 42 -3.75 -11.83 -13.71
C LEU A 42 -2.27 -11.75 -13.34
N ASN A 43 -1.40 -11.78 -14.36
CA ASN A 43 0.05 -11.83 -14.19
C ASN A 43 0.77 -10.69 -14.93
N SER A 44 0.03 -9.72 -15.49
CA SER A 44 0.57 -8.57 -16.22
C SER A 44 -0.34 -7.36 -16.12
N CYS A 45 0.25 -6.16 -16.23
CA CYS A 45 -0.49 -4.91 -16.30
C CYS A 45 -1.07 -4.71 -17.70
N THR A 46 -2.27 -4.12 -17.79
CA THR A 46 -2.92 -3.81 -19.08
C THR A 46 -2.45 -2.50 -19.69
N GLN A 47 -1.92 -1.58 -18.87
CA GLN A 47 -1.38 -0.31 -19.35
C GLN A 47 0.07 -0.49 -19.83
N PRO A 48 0.43 -0.06 -21.05
CA PRO A 48 1.80 -0.13 -21.52
C PRO A 48 2.77 0.66 -20.62
N LYS A 49 3.99 0.13 -20.44
CA LYS A 49 5.05 0.75 -19.62
C LYS A 49 4.64 1.04 -18.17
N SER A 50 3.72 0.25 -17.63
CA SER A 50 3.34 0.30 -16.23
C SER A 50 3.91 -0.88 -15.44
N TYR A 51 3.96 -0.72 -14.13
CA TYR A 51 4.30 -1.76 -13.18
C TYR A 51 3.34 -1.66 -11.98
N ALA A 52 3.17 -2.77 -11.27
CA ALA A 52 2.42 -2.83 -10.02
C ALA A 52 3.28 -3.57 -8.99
N ILE A 53 3.42 -2.97 -7.81
CA ILE A 53 4.10 -3.57 -6.66
C ILE A 53 3.01 -4.04 -5.70
N SER A 54 3.08 -5.30 -5.27
CA SER A 54 2.18 -5.85 -4.27
C SER A 54 2.94 -6.49 -3.11
N PHE A 55 2.35 -6.41 -1.92
CA PHE A 55 2.81 -7.08 -0.71
C PHE A 55 1.71 -8.00 -0.19
N ASP A 56 2.04 -9.26 0.05
CA ASP A 56 1.10 -10.26 0.57
C ASP A 56 1.22 -10.38 2.10
N ASP A 57 0.27 -11.08 2.71
CA ASP A 57 0.39 -11.63 4.06
C ASP A 57 0.43 -10.62 5.22
N GLY A 58 0.16 -9.34 4.94
CA GLY A 58 0.15 -8.26 5.93
C GLY A 58 -1.15 -8.15 6.75
N PRO A 59 -1.18 -7.23 7.75
CA PRO A 59 -0.06 -6.39 8.19
C PRO A 59 0.91 -7.16 9.10
N GLY A 60 2.21 -6.92 8.91
CA GLY A 60 3.30 -7.45 9.74
C GLY A 60 3.98 -6.36 10.57
N GLN A 61 5.00 -6.74 11.33
CA GLN A 61 5.71 -5.81 12.23
C GLN A 61 6.36 -4.62 11.51
N LEU A 62 6.70 -4.76 10.22
CA LEU A 62 7.34 -3.73 9.40
C LEU A 62 6.36 -2.96 8.50
N THR A 63 5.07 -3.26 8.56
CA THR A 63 4.10 -2.63 7.64
C THR A 63 4.03 -1.11 7.84
N ASP A 64 4.13 -0.62 9.06
CA ASP A 64 4.06 0.83 9.33
C ASP A 64 5.31 1.57 8.79
N GLU A 65 6.51 1.07 9.06
CA GLU A 65 7.76 1.63 8.51
C GLU A 65 7.77 1.59 6.98
N LEU A 66 7.26 0.51 6.39
CA LEU A 66 7.11 0.39 4.94
C LEU A 66 6.12 1.41 4.39
N LEU A 67 5.00 1.67 5.06
CA LEU A 67 4.02 2.68 4.64
C LEU A 67 4.62 4.08 4.65
N ASP A 68 5.35 4.45 5.71
CA ASP A 68 6.05 5.73 5.81
C ASP A 68 7.05 5.90 4.65
N TYR A 69 7.88 4.89 4.40
CA TYR A 69 8.84 4.93 3.28
C TYR A 69 8.15 5.06 1.91
N LEU A 70 7.07 4.31 1.67
CA LEU A 70 6.36 4.35 0.40
C LEU A 70 5.71 5.72 0.16
N ASP A 71 5.17 6.36 1.21
CA ASP A 71 4.60 7.70 1.13
C ASP A 71 5.68 8.76 0.86
N GLU A 72 6.84 8.67 1.54
CA GLU A 72 8.01 9.51 1.28
C GLU A 72 8.51 9.41 -0.18
N GLN A 73 8.46 8.21 -0.77
CA GLN A 73 8.82 7.99 -2.17
C GLN A 73 7.68 8.30 -3.15
N HIS A 74 6.50 8.68 -2.66
CA HIS A 74 5.29 8.90 -3.45
C HIS A 74 4.89 7.69 -4.32
N LEU A 75 5.12 6.47 -3.80
CA LEU A 75 4.82 5.22 -4.49
C LEU A 75 3.43 4.71 -4.10
N LYS A 76 2.65 4.34 -5.11
CA LYS A 76 1.37 3.62 -4.90
C LYS A 76 1.61 2.13 -5.07
N VAL A 77 1.15 1.35 -4.10
CA VAL A 77 1.29 -0.11 -4.07
C VAL A 77 -0.04 -0.76 -3.65
N THR A 78 -0.13 -2.09 -3.78
CA THR A 78 -1.29 -2.88 -3.32
C THR A 78 -0.88 -3.81 -2.19
N PHE A 79 -1.69 -3.90 -1.13
CA PHE A 79 -1.51 -4.89 -0.06
C PHE A 79 -2.62 -5.93 -0.13
N PHE A 80 -2.26 -7.21 -0.19
CA PHE A 80 -3.18 -8.33 -0.02
C PHE A 80 -3.11 -8.78 1.44
N MET A 81 -4.09 -8.33 2.23
CA MET A 81 -4.10 -8.49 3.68
C MET A 81 -4.75 -9.81 4.09
N ASN A 82 -4.19 -10.43 5.12
CA ASN A 82 -4.78 -11.60 5.77
C ASN A 82 -5.59 -11.15 6.99
N GLY A 83 -6.56 -11.98 7.41
CA GLY A 83 -7.31 -11.75 8.65
C GLY A 83 -6.51 -12.18 9.88
N ASP A 84 -6.16 -13.46 9.94
CA ASP A 84 -5.27 -14.04 10.93
C ASP A 84 -4.22 -14.87 10.19
N ASN A 85 -2.97 -14.46 10.29
CA ASN A 85 -1.84 -15.04 9.57
C ASN A 85 -0.80 -15.70 10.49
N TRP A 86 -1.09 -15.79 11.80
CA TRP A 86 -0.10 -16.26 12.78
C TRP A 86 -0.27 -17.73 13.19
N SER A 87 -1.16 -18.44 12.49
CA SER A 87 -1.38 -19.88 12.62
C SER A 87 -1.00 -20.59 11.33
N CYS A 88 -0.63 -21.88 11.38
CA CYS A 88 -0.62 -22.71 10.17
C CYS A 88 -2.02 -22.67 9.54
N ILE A 89 -2.13 -22.15 8.33
CA ILE A 89 -3.37 -22.20 7.54
C ILE A 89 -3.55 -23.56 6.83
N TYR A 90 -2.86 -24.60 7.31
CA TYR A 90 -2.94 -25.99 6.85
C TYR A 90 -2.95 -26.96 8.03
#